data_AF-X1A119-F1
#
_entry.id   AF-X1A119-F1
#
_cell.length_a   1.000
_cell.length_b   1.000
_cell.length_c   1.000
_cell.angle_alpha   90.00
_cell.angle_beta   90.00
_cell.angle_gamma   90.00
#
_symmetry.space_group_name_H-M   'P 1'
#
loop_
_entity.id
_entity.type
_entity.pdbx_description
1 polymer ?
#
loop_
_entity_poly.entity_id
_entity_poly.type
_entity_poly.pdbx_seq_one_letter_code
_entity_poly.pdbx_strand_id
1 'polypeptide(L)'
;DFPVCRPEIMEFYNDSNWIEKGKQLLIYGNYGNYKTSHAIQIALKIIREYQWKCLYYKTSELPKLLMNDNSVENNIKSKNTKLVIWDNFGKEGSEKFGGKVFDALEWRIHNFLSNILIVNADLKVIEEIYGGAMASRILAFIHVPMDGEDKRSKIKFGRK
;
A
#
# COMPACT_ATOMS: atom_id res chain seq x y z
N ASP A 1 -19.61 9.29 8.83
CA ASP A 1 -19.81 8.29 7.76
C ASP A 1 -18.49 7.87 7.16
N PHE A 2 -18.12 6.59 7.32
CA PHE A 2 -17.00 6.03 6.56
C PHE A 2 -17.39 5.99 5.07
N PRO A 3 -16.46 6.25 4.15
CA PRO A 3 -16.74 6.06 2.74
C PRO A 3 -17.17 4.61 2.52
N VAL A 4 -18.34 4.42 1.89
CA VAL A 4 -18.78 3.11 1.42
C VAL A 4 -17.66 2.54 0.57
N CYS A 5 -17.29 1.29 0.83
CA CYS A 5 -16.24 0.61 0.08
C CYS A 5 -16.65 0.59 -1.40
N ARG A 6 -15.78 1.09 -2.27
CA ARG A 6 -16.13 1.25 -3.68
C ARG A 6 -16.20 -0.11 -4.39
N PRO A 7 -17.01 -0.27 -5.44
CA PRO A 7 -17.14 -1.53 -6.17
C PRO A 7 -15.80 -2.15 -6.58
N GLU A 8 -14.83 -1.33 -6.98
CA GLU A 8 -13.49 -1.74 -7.40
C GLU A 8 -12.68 -2.41 -6.28
N ILE A 9 -13.03 -2.12 -5.02
CA ILE A 9 -12.38 -2.69 -3.83
C ILE A 9 -13.22 -3.81 -3.20
N MET A 10 -14.53 -3.86 -3.50
CA MET A 10 -15.44 -4.82 -2.88
C MET A 10 -15.07 -6.27 -3.14
N GLU A 11 -14.50 -6.61 -4.30
CA GLU A 11 -14.00 -7.95 -4.57
C GLU A 11 -12.89 -8.35 -3.58
N PHE A 12 -11.88 -7.48 -3.40
CA PHE A 12 -10.76 -7.71 -2.48
C PHE A 12 -11.16 -7.61 -1.00
N TYR A 13 -12.21 -6.86 -0.72
CA TYR A 13 -12.81 -6.81 0.61
C TYR A 13 -13.59 -8.08 0.92
N ASN A 14 -14.28 -8.67 -0.04
CA ASN A 14 -15.14 -9.84 0.20
C ASN A 14 -14.39 -11.17 0.09
N ASP A 15 -13.41 -11.27 -0.80
CA ASP A 15 -12.58 -12.47 -0.97
C ASP A 15 -11.17 -12.23 -0.43
N SER A 16 -10.80 -12.91 0.66
CA SER A 16 -9.46 -12.81 1.24
C SER A 16 -8.44 -13.77 0.62
N ASN A 17 -8.86 -14.65 -0.29
CA ASN A 17 -8.03 -15.68 -0.92
C ASN A 17 -6.85 -15.09 -1.71
N TRP A 18 -6.99 -13.86 -2.21
CA TRP A 18 -5.87 -13.18 -2.87
C TRP A 18 -4.68 -12.97 -1.92
N ILE A 19 -4.94 -12.82 -0.61
CA ILE A 19 -3.88 -12.65 0.39
C ILE A 19 -3.08 -13.93 0.57
N GLU A 20 -3.76 -15.08 0.64
CA GLU A 20 -3.13 -16.39 0.77
C GLU A 20 -2.35 -16.77 -0.48
N LYS A 21 -2.83 -16.35 -1.66
CA LYS A 21 -2.16 -16.51 -2.95
C LYS A 21 -0.98 -15.57 -3.16
N GLY A 22 -0.67 -14.69 -2.21
CA GLY A 22 0.43 -13.74 -2.35
C GLY A 22 0.22 -12.71 -3.44
N LYS A 23 -1.05 -12.35 -3.75
CA LYS A 23 -1.36 -11.35 -4.77
C LYS A 23 -1.07 -9.95 -4.25
N GLN A 24 -0.81 -9.05 -5.20
CA GLN A 24 -0.36 -7.69 -4.92
C GLN A 24 -1.42 -6.71 -5.44
N LEU A 25 -1.78 -5.71 -4.63
CA LEU A 25 -2.73 -4.67 -5.04
C LEU A 25 -2.02 -3.34 -5.18
N LEU A 26 -2.35 -2.61 -6.24
CA LEU A 26 -1.95 -1.23 -6.48
C LEU A 26 -3.19 -0.34 -6.46
N ILE A 27 -3.36 0.45 -5.40
CA ILE A 27 -4.43 1.43 -5.28
C ILE A 27 -3.85 2.80 -5.63
N TYR A 28 -4.35 3.45 -6.68
CA TYR A 28 -3.78 4.70 -7.19
C TYR A 28 -4.84 5.72 -7.57
N GLY A 29 -4.45 6.99 -7.65
CA GLY A 29 -5.32 8.12 -8.01
C GLY A 29 -4.98 9.39 -7.22
N ASN A 30 -5.75 10.45 -7.43
CA ASN A 30 -5.50 11.77 -6.83
C ASN A 30 -5.58 11.80 -5.30
N TYR A 31 -5.05 12.85 -4.67
CA TYR A 31 -5.15 13.02 -3.22
C TYR A 31 -6.61 13.10 -2.75
N GLY A 32 -6.86 12.62 -1.52
CA GLY A 32 -8.16 12.82 -0.87
C GLY A 32 -9.31 11.92 -1.33
N ASN A 33 -9.03 10.90 -2.13
CA ASN A 33 -9.99 9.93 -2.67
C ASN A 33 -10.14 8.63 -1.82
N TYR A 34 -9.75 8.65 -0.55
CA TYR A 34 -9.90 7.54 0.42
C TYR A 34 -9.10 6.24 0.19
N LYS A 35 -8.08 6.22 -0.69
CA LYS A 35 -7.22 5.04 -0.91
C LYS A 35 -6.74 4.37 0.38
N THR A 36 -6.14 5.15 1.28
CA THR A 36 -5.64 4.68 2.58
C THR A 36 -6.76 4.11 3.45
N SER A 37 -7.94 4.75 3.46
CA SER A 37 -9.08 4.27 4.23
C SER A 37 -9.56 2.90 3.75
N HIS A 38 -9.61 2.67 2.44
CA HIS A 38 -10.01 1.37 1.90
C HIS A 38 -8.98 0.27 2.18
N ALA A 39 -7.68 0.57 2.01
CA ALA A 39 -6.63 -0.39 2.35
C ALA A 39 -6.69 -0.80 3.84
N ILE A 40 -6.95 0.17 4.73
CA ILE A 40 -7.14 -0.10 6.16
C ILE A 40 -8.40 -0.94 6.42
N GLN A 41 -9.51 -0.67 5.73
CA GLN A 41 -10.74 -1.48 5.88
C GLN A 41 -10.50 -2.95 5.51
N ILE A 42 -9.75 -3.22 4.44
CA ILE A 42 -9.32 -4.57 4.09
C ILE A 42 -8.52 -5.17 5.26
N ALA A 43 -7.46 -4.50 5.72
CA ALA A 43 -6.63 -5.03 6.81
C ALA A 43 -7.42 -5.29 8.10
N LEU A 44 -8.35 -4.40 8.47
CA LEU A 44 -9.20 -4.57 9.65
C LEU A 44 -10.12 -5.79 9.53
N LYS A 45 -10.71 -6.02 8.35
CA LYS A 45 -11.50 -7.22 8.10
C LYS A 45 -10.63 -8.47 8.26
N ILE A 46 -9.44 -8.47 7.67
CA ILE A 46 -8.50 -9.60 7.74
C ILE A 46 -8.09 -9.92 9.17
N ILE A 47 -7.75 -8.89 9.97
CA ILE A 47 -7.45 -9.05 11.38
C ILE A 47 -8.66 -9.64 12.11
N ARG A 48 -9.86 -9.11 11.88
CA ARG A 48 -11.08 -9.56 12.57
C ARG A 48 -11.42 -11.02 12.27
N GLU A 49 -11.41 -11.40 11.00
CA GLU A 49 -11.94 -12.69 10.54
C GLU A 49 -10.91 -13.82 10.56
N TYR A 50 -9.63 -13.51 10.33
CA TYR A 50 -8.57 -14.50 10.19
C TYR A 50 -7.47 -14.39 11.25
N GLN A 51 -7.49 -13.33 12.08
CA GLN A 51 -6.49 -13.06 13.11
C GLN A 51 -5.06 -12.95 12.53
N TRP A 52 -4.95 -12.55 11.26
CA TRP A 52 -3.66 -12.40 10.60
C TRP A 52 -3.00 -11.07 10.93
N LYS A 53 -1.67 -11.13 11.13
CA LYS A 53 -0.86 -9.93 11.35
C LYS A 53 -0.78 -9.12 10.05
N CYS A 54 -1.23 -7.87 10.13
CA CYS A 54 -1.13 -6.87 9.07
C CYS A 54 -0.26 -5.70 9.57
N LEU A 55 0.56 -5.12 8.70
CA LEU A 55 1.33 -3.92 9.00
C LEU A 55 0.95 -2.78 8.07
N TYR A 56 1.04 -1.55 8.57
CA TYR A 56 0.84 -0.33 7.81
C TYR A 56 2.06 0.57 8.01
N TYR A 57 2.62 1.06 6.91
CA TYR A 57 3.71 2.01 6.92
C TYR A 57 3.42 3.15 5.94
N LYS A 58 3.66 4.39 6.38
CA LYS A 58 3.89 5.49 5.46
C LYS A 58 5.29 5.37 4.92
N THR A 59 5.43 5.23 3.61
CA THR A 59 6.73 4.94 3.02
C THR A 59 7.71 6.10 3.12
N SER A 60 7.24 7.34 3.29
CA SER A 60 8.11 8.48 3.61
C SER A 60 8.81 8.38 4.98
N GLU A 61 8.25 7.63 5.92
CA GLU A 61 8.81 7.44 7.27
C GLU A 61 9.69 6.17 7.34
N LEU A 62 9.44 5.22 6.43
CA LEU A 62 10.00 3.89 6.50
C LEU A 62 11.52 3.81 6.36
N PRO A 63 12.20 4.61 5.52
CA PRO A 63 13.66 4.54 5.44
C PRO A 63 14.37 4.85 6.75
N LYS A 64 13.88 5.83 7.51
CA LYS A 64 14.44 6.17 8.83
C LYS A 64 14.27 5.00 9.80
N LEU A 65 13.11 4.34 9.75
CA LEU A 65 12.84 3.15 10.58
C LEU A 65 13.75 1.98 10.21
N LEU A 66 13.92 1.70 8.90
CA LEU A 66 14.77 0.62 8.40
C LEU A 66 16.27 0.86 8.59
N MET A 67 16.70 2.11 8.84
CA MET A 67 18.09 2.41 9.21
C MET A 67 18.36 2.12 10.68
N ASN A 68 17.41 2.48 11.55
CA ASN A 68 17.62 2.52 12.99
C ASN A 68 17.20 1.23 13.68
N ASP A 69 16.35 0.42 13.04
CA ASP A 69 15.75 -0.74 13.67
C ASP A 69 15.56 -1.93 12.70
N ASN A 70 16.45 -2.92 12.83
CA ASN A 70 16.34 -4.18 12.09
C ASN A 70 15.05 -4.96 12.43
N SER A 71 14.42 -4.69 13.57
CA SER A 71 13.14 -5.32 13.94
C SER A 71 12.03 -4.91 12.98
N VAL A 72 12.06 -3.69 12.43
CA VAL A 72 11.09 -3.22 11.44
C VAL A 72 11.23 -4.03 10.16
N GLU A 73 12.47 -4.20 9.67
CA GLU A 73 12.74 -5.02 8.50
C GLU A 73 12.32 -6.48 8.72
N ASN A 74 12.67 -7.06 9.87
CA ASN A 74 12.30 -8.43 10.24
C ASN A 74 10.77 -8.62 10.32
N ASN A 75 10.05 -7.61 10.82
CA ASN A 75 8.58 -7.64 10.89
C ASN A 75 7.94 -7.61 9.50
N ILE A 76 8.47 -6.78 8.60
CA ILE A 76 8.01 -6.71 7.20
C ILE A 76 8.34 -8.01 6.47
N LYS A 77 9.55 -8.55 6.65
CA LYS A 77 10.02 -9.81 6.06
C LYS A 77 9.58 -11.05 6.87
N SER A 78 8.60 -10.92 7.76
CA SER A 78 8.08 -12.08 8.50
C SER A 78 7.00 -12.80 7.70
N LYS A 79 7.08 -14.12 7.59
CA LYS A 79 6.01 -14.98 7.03
C LYS A 79 4.72 -14.96 7.87
N ASN A 80 4.82 -14.52 9.13
CA ASN A 80 3.65 -14.31 10.00
C ASN A 80 2.90 -13.03 9.65
N THR A 81 3.56 -12.06 9.00
CA THR A 81 2.93 -10.83 8.50
C THR A 81 2.31 -11.10 7.12
N LYS A 82 1.00 -11.37 7.09
CA LYS A 82 0.28 -11.75 5.87
C LYS A 82 0.05 -10.60 4.91
N LEU A 83 -0.09 -9.38 5.42
CA LEU A 83 -0.34 -8.19 4.63
C LEU A 83 0.52 -7.02 5.09
N VAL A 84 1.10 -6.29 4.14
CA VAL A 84 1.74 -4.99 4.40
C VAL A 84 1.11 -3.94 3.49
N ILE A 85 0.70 -2.82 4.08
CA ILE A 85 0.22 -1.63 3.36
C ILE A 85 1.35 -0.60 3.29
N TRP A 86 1.66 -0.17 2.08
CA TRP A 86 2.70 0.79 1.75
C TRP A 86 2.03 2.09 1.29
N ASP A 87 1.84 3.02 2.23
CA ASP A 87 1.08 4.24 2.01
C ASP A 87 1.94 5.39 1.50
N ASN A 88 1.44 6.09 0.47
CA ASN A 88 2.14 7.14 -0.27
C ASN A 88 3.45 6.66 -0.94
N PHE A 89 3.42 5.43 -1.47
CA PHE A 89 4.51 4.84 -2.22
C PHE A 89 4.90 5.75 -3.40
N GLY A 90 6.20 6.07 -3.54
CA GLY A 90 6.75 6.88 -4.64
C GLY A 90 7.14 8.29 -4.27
N LYS A 91 7.00 8.63 -2.99
CA LYS A 91 7.48 9.89 -2.43
C LYS A 91 8.80 9.76 -1.67
N GLU A 92 9.40 8.58 -1.68
CA GLU A 92 10.70 8.34 -1.07
C GLU A 92 11.76 8.99 -1.98
N GLY A 93 12.54 9.95 -1.47
CA GLY A 93 13.63 10.54 -2.26
C GLY A 93 14.54 9.46 -2.86
N SER A 94 14.86 9.58 -4.15
CA SER A 94 15.21 8.47 -5.03
C SER A 94 16.56 7.76 -4.78
N GLU A 95 17.53 8.30 -4.04
CA GLU A 95 18.92 7.81 -4.23
C GLU A 95 19.56 6.99 -3.10
N LYS A 96 19.10 7.06 -1.83
CA LYS A 96 19.73 6.28 -0.74
C LYS A 96 18.80 5.45 0.12
N PHE A 97 17.51 5.77 0.07
CA PHE A 97 16.55 5.33 1.08
C PHE A 97 15.42 4.49 0.49
N GLY A 98 15.13 4.66 -0.80
CA GLY A 98 14.25 3.77 -1.55
C GLY A 98 14.74 2.32 -1.56
N GLY A 99 16.07 2.10 -1.67
CA GLY A 99 16.67 0.76 -1.78
C GLY A 99 16.16 -0.25 -0.74
N LYS A 100 16.23 0.08 0.56
CA LYS A 100 15.77 -0.85 1.61
C LYS A 100 14.27 -1.10 1.58
N VAL A 101 13.46 -0.10 1.21
CA VAL A 101 12.01 -0.25 1.07
C VAL A 101 11.70 -1.21 -0.08
N PHE A 102 12.42 -1.05 -1.21
CA PHE A 102 12.33 -1.94 -2.36
C PHE A 102 12.80 -3.36 -2.04
N ASP A 103 13.92 -3.54 -1.35
CA ASP A 103 14.43 -4.85 -0.95
C ASP A 103 13.42 -5.59 -0.07
N ALA A 104 12.75 -4.87 0.84
CA ALA A 104 11.71 -5.44 1.68
C ALA A 104 10.45 -5.83 0.89
N LEU A 105 10.03 -4.99 -0.06
CA LEU A 105 8.92 -5.29 -0.97
C LEU A 105 9.25 -6.49 -1.88
N GLU A 106 10.40 -6.49 -2.53
CA GLU A 106 10.85 -7.55 -3.43
C GLU A 106 10.95 -8.89 -2.70
N TRP A 107 11.53 -8.90 -1.49
CA TRP A 107 11.57 -10.09 -0.66
C TRP A 107 10.17 -10.67 -0.41
N ARG A 108 9.18 -9.81 -0.10
CA ARG A 108 7.79 -10.26 0.13
C ARG A 108 7.15 -10.82 -1.13
N ILE A 109 7.36 -10.18 -2.29
CA ILE A 109 6.85 -10.66 -3.59
C ILE A 109 7.42 -12.06 -3.89
N HIS A 110 8.74 -12.25 -3.74
CA HIS A 110 9.40 -13.54 -3.96
C HIS A 110 8.95 -14.63 -2.98
N ASN A 111 8.42 -14.25 -1.81
CA ASN A 111 7.90 -15.17 -0.80
C ASN A 111 6.37 -15.34 -0.86
N PHE A 112 5.72 -14.88 -1.93
CA PHE A 112 4.25 -14.95 -2.09
C PHE A 112 3.51 -14.34 -0.89
N LEU A 113 4.01 -13.22 -0.37
CA LEU A 113 3.36 -12.45 0.70
C LEU A 113 2.72 -11.20 0.12
N SER A 114 1.48 -10.95 0.53
CA SER A 114 0.64 -9.95 -0.09
C SER A 114 0.96 -8.53 0.38
N ASN A 115 0.81 -7.58 -0.54
CA ASN A 115 1.05 -6.15 -0.32
C ASN A 115 -0.07 -5.31 -0.93
N ILE A 116 -0.35 -4.17 -0.32
CA ILE A 116 -1.15 -3.09 -0.90
C ILE A 116 -0.26 -1.86 -1.04
N LEU A 117 -0.02 -1.41 -2.27
CA LEU A 117 0.70 -0.17 -2.55
C LEU A 117 -0.30 0.93 -2.81
N ILE A 118 -0.08 2.09 -2.18
CA ILE A 118 -0.94 3.26 -2.36
C ILE A 118 -0.13 4.38 -2.98
N VAL A 119 -0.49 4.79 -4.19
CA VAL A 119 0.25 5.79 -4.97
C VAL A 119 -0.63 7.01 -5.24
N ASN A 120 -0.07 8.21 -5.11
CA ASN A 120 -0.75 9.47 -5.47
C ASN A 120 -0.24 10.00 -6.82
N ALA A 121 -0.17 9.13 -7.81
CA ALA A 121 0.32 9.42 -9.15
C ALA A 121 -0.37 8.50 -10.16
N ASP A 122 -0.33 8.87 -11.43
CA ASP A 122 -0.72 7.98 -12.51
C ASP A 122 0.34 6.88 -12.73
N LEU A 123 -0.01 5.85 -13.51
CA LEU A 123 0.87 4.71 -13.77
C LEU A 123 2.13 5.10 -14.57
N LYS A 124 2.08 6.17 -15.39
CA LYS A 124 3.25 6.62 -16.16
C LYS A 124 4.32 7.20 -15.22
N VAL A 125 3.88 7.97 -14.23
CA VAL A 125 4.76 8.53 -13.20
C VAL A 125 5.38 7.41 -12.34
N ILE A 126 4.69 6.27 -12.15
CA ILE A 126 5.30 5.08 -11.49
C ILE A 126 6.48 4.54 -12.30
N GLU A 127 6.34 4.41 -13.63
CA GLU A 127 7.45 3.99 -14.50
C GLU A 127 8.62 4.96 -14.46
N GLU A 128 8.33 6.26 -14.46
CA GLU A 128 9.35 7.32 -14.39
C GLU A 128 10.09 7.34 -13.04
N ILE A 129 9.37 7.15 -11.93
CA ILE A 129 9.94 7.19 -10.57
C ILE A 129 10.84 5.97 -10.32
N TYR A 130 10.39 4.78 -10.73
CA TYR A 130 11.08 3.53 -10.35
C TYR A 130 11.94 2.93 -11.44
N GLY A 131 11.52 3.08 -12.71
CA GLY A 131 12.18 2.48 -13.86
C GLY A 131 12.40 0.96 -13.77
N GLY A 132 13.00 0.41 -14.83
CA GLY A 132 13.59 -0.93 -14.85
C GLY A 132 12.69 -2.06 -14.34
N ALA A 133 13.28 -3.00 -13.61
CA ALA A 133 12.61 -4.22 -13.15
C ALA A 133 11.56 -3.97 -12.06
N MET A 134 11.72 -2.94 -11.23
CA MET A 134 10.76 -2.65 -10.16
C MET A 134 9.45 -2.09 -10.71
N ALA A 135 9.51 -1.14 -11.64
CA ALA A 135 8.32 -0.63 -12.32
C ALA A 135 7.53 -1.77 -12.98
N SER A 136 8.22 -2.64 -13.72
CA SER A 136 7.61 -3.83 -14.35
C SER A 136 6.87 -4.72 -13.34
N ARG A 137 7.46 -4.96 -12.16
CA ARG A 137 6.82 -5.77 -11.11
C ARG A 137 5.60 -5.08 -10.50
N ILE A 138 5.69 -3.78 -10.20
CA ILE A 138 4.57 -3.01 -9.65
C ILE A 138 3.41 -2.98 -10.66
N LEU A 139 3.72 -2.82 -11.95
CA LEU A 139 2.70 -2.81 -13.00
C LEU A 139 2.01 -4.17 -13.19
N ALA A 140 2.65 -5.27 -12.80
CA ALA A 140 2.03 -6.60 -12.79
C ALA A 140 1.04 -6.81 -11.63
N PHE A 141 0.90 -5.83 -10.72
CA PHE A 141 -0.05 -5.93 -9.62
C PHE A 141 -1.49 -5.82 -10.13
N ILE A 142 -2.46 -6.14 -9.28
CA ILE A 142 -3.86 -5.90 -9.60
C ILE A 142 -4.16 -4.43 -9.34
N HIS A 143 -4.66 -3.74 -10.37
CA HIS A 143 -4.84 -2.31 -10.39
C HIS A 143 -6.24 -1.93 -9.89
N VAL A 144 -6.28 -1.05 -8.90
CA VAL A 144 -7.49 -0.49 -8.32
C VAL A 144 -7.43 1.03 -8.50
N PRO A 145 -7.91 1.55 -9.65
CA PRO A 145 -8.01 2.99 -9.86
C PRO A 145 -9.04 3.58 -8.89
N MET A 146 -8.70 4.72 -8.29
CA MET A 146 -9.56 5.46 -7.39
C MET A 146 -9.78 6.86 -7.94
N ASP A 147 -10.92 7.06 -8.59
CA ASP A 147 -11.29 8.36 -9.14
C ASP A 147 -12.01 9.23 -8.12
N GLY A 148 -12.19 10.52 -8.40
CA GLY A 148 -13.07 11.40 -7.62
C GLY A 148 -12.35 12.57 -6.95
N GLU A 149 -13.16 13.58 -6.63
CA GLU A 149 -12.68 14.83 -6.04
C GLU A 149 -12.03 14.62 -4.67
N ASP A 150 -11.04 15.45 -4.37
CA ASP A 150 -10.48 15.57 -3.03
C ASP A 150 -11.58 15.98 -2.05
N LYS A 151 -12.15 15.00 -1.34
CA LYS A 151 -13.22 15.29 -0.38
C LYS A 151 -12.70 15.97 0.89
N ARG A 152 -11.37 16.03 1.11
CA ARG A 152 -10.78 16.79 2.22
C ARG A 152 -10.91 18.29 1.97
N SER A 153 -10.87 18.74 0.72
CA SER A 153 -11.09 20.15 0.36
C SER A 153 -12.51 20.64 0.68
N LYS A 154 -13.49 19.73 0.75
CA LYS A 154 -14.89 20.03 1.13
C LYS A 154 -15.09 20.12 2.65
N ILE A 155 -14.17 19.59 3.44
CA ILE A 155 -14.13 19.81 4.89
C ILE A 155 -13.45 21.17 5.10
N LYS A 156 -14.19 22.26 4.84
CA LYS A 156 -13.81 23.56 5.40
C LYS A 156 -13.86 23.40 6.92
N PHE A 157 -12.69 23.25 7.56
CA PHE A 157 -12.59 23.48 8.99
C PHE A 157 -13.11 24.90 9.20
N GLY A 158 -14.34 25.01 9.71
CA GLY A 158 -14.86 26.27 10.21
C GLY A 158 -13.94 26.68 11.35
N ARG A 159 -12.92 27.48 11.05
CA ARG A 159 -12.25 28.31 12.04
C ARG A 159 -13.32 29.27 12.53
N LYS A 160 -13.98 28.90 13.62
CA LYS A 160 -14.57 29.86 14.55
C LYS A 160 -13.44 30.47 15.36
#